data_AF-A0AAW1QMG6-F1
#
_entry.id   AF-A0AAW1QMG6-F1
#
_cell.length_a   1.000
_cell.length_b   1.000
_cell.length_c   1.000
_cell.angle_alpha   90.00
_cell.angle_beta   90.00
_cell.angle_gamma   90.00
#
_symmetry.space_group_name_H-M   'P 1'
#
loop_
_entity.id
_entity.type
_entity.pdbx_description
1 polymer ?
#
loop_
_entity_poly.entity_id
_entity_poly.type
_entity_poly.pdbx_seq_one_letter_code
_entity_poly.pdbx_strand_id
1 'polypeptide(L)'
;MGASSGDQHQSSDVEMDIDSLSAGLARVLLKGDVYTPPERTQCVELLEDWAWKSNHGIETTRYLDASCLLFGADKKFLEVVDFDRRRSSEKVGVRGAVVHSGDMLRHSVCEGVHTITVELTSLSPAVRELFITMSAYCGRLKDILRPKVRLKDPASGETLCQYEMEEQPNEERERCSSVIMCRVFRQESGPKAGNWEVEAIGHMGQGDANDYGPIIYFIQETQRMADVMASWSMNVGKSLGDLGIWQFCKRASAETWLRSLSSSAADPTLNAEPPVKPVEPGPEDCCQNSCVECVWNVYWRELKEYERALAAWEGRTPPAPATDPFEEMERRLEQEDEQRRAEAAQQLRPAKPMRPKVSHTGESYLVR
;
A
#
# COMPACT_ATOMS: atom_id res chain seq x y z
N MET A 1 16.75 -46.47 -63.95
CA MET A 1 15.28 -46.29 -63.90
C MET A 1 14.80 -46.87 -62.58
N GLY A 2 14.59 -46.03 -61.56
CA GLY A 2 13.31 -45.90 -60.83
C GLY A 2 13.18 -46.97 -59.72
N ALA A 3 12.82 -46.71 -58.47
CA ALA A 3 12.41 -45.54 -57.72
C ALA A 3 12.67 -45.86 -56.22
N SER A 4 12.88 -44.85 -55.38
CA SER A 4 12.64 -45.00 -53.93
C SER A 4 12.18 -43.65 -53.37
N SER A 5 11.03 -43.74 -52.72
CA SER A 5 10.20 -42.75 -52.07
C SER A 5 10.90 -42.05 -50.90
N GLY A 6 10.77 -40.72 -50.83
CA GLY A 6 11.03 -39.93 -49.64
C GLY A 6 9.81 -39.08 -49.31
N ASP A 7 9.06 -39.51 -48.29
CA ASP A 7 7.97 -38.76 -47.66
C ASP A 7 8.48 -37.42 -47.13
N GLN A 8 7.86 -36.32 -47.55
CA GLN A 8 8.01 -35.02 -46.89
C GLN A 8 6.88 -34.86 -45.88
N HIS A 9 7.18 -35.17 -44.62
CA HIS A 9 6.32 -34.81 -43.50
C HIS A 9 6.46 -33.30 -43.26
N GLN A 10 5.45 -32.54 -43.67
CA GLN A 10 5.35 -31.11 -43.41
C GLN A 10 4.81 -30.95 -41.98
N SER A 11 5.71 -30.90 -40.99
CA SER A 11 5.36 -30.46 -39.63
C SER A 11 5.02 -28.98 -39.71
N SER A 12 3.72 -28.66 -39.67
CA SER A 12 3.27 -27.31 -39.39
C SER A 12 3.34 -27.14 -37.88
N ASP A 13 4.50 -26.68 -37.41
CA ASP A 13 4.62 -26.19 -36.04
C ASP A 13 3.76 -24.93 -35.95
N VAL A 14 2.53 -25.11 -35.51
CA VAL A 14 1.67 -24.02 -35.06
C VAL A 14 2.32 -23.50 -33.79
N GLU A 15 3.12 -22.46 -33.93
CA GLU A 15 3.62 -21.65 -32.84
C GLU A 15 2.40 -21.02 -32.17
N MET A 16 1.85 -21.70 -31.16
CA MET A 16 0.79 -21.17 -30.33
C MET A 16 1.36 -20.00 -29.54
N ASP A 17 1.00 -18.81 -29.99
CA ASP A 17 1.33 -17.54 -29.36
C ASP A 17 0.75 -17.52 -27.94
N ILE A 18 1.63 -17.73 -26.94
CA ILE A 18 1.28 -17.79 -25.51
C ILE A 18 0.63 -16.49 -25.03
N ASP A 19 0.85 -15.38 -25.72
CA ASP A 19 0.23 -14.09 -25.43
C ASP A 19 -1.29 -14.10 -25.70
N SER A 20 -1.77 -14.96 -26.61
CA SER A 20 -3.20 -15.11 -26.95
C SER A 20 -4.01 -15.84 -25.86
N LEU A 21 -3.35 -16.63 -25.00
CA LEU A 21 -4.00 -17.38 -23.91
C LEU A 21 -4.21 -16.55 -22.62
N SER A 22 -3.75 -15.30 -22.60
CA SER A 22 -3.80 -14.42 -21.41
C SER A 22 -5.05 -13.55 -21.31
N ALA A 23 -5.92 -13.54 -22.33
CA ALA A 23 -7.14 -12.73 -22.34
C ALA A 23 -8.05 -13.16 -21.17
N GLY A 24 -8.04 -12.36 -20.10
CA GLY A 24 -8.87 -12.55 -18.89
C GLY A 24 -8.15 -12.84 -17.58
N LEU A 25 -6.82 -13.04 -17.55
CA LEU A 25 -6.05 -13.15 -16.30
C LEU A 25 -5.11 -11.97 -16.14
N ALA A 26 -5.42 -11.09 -15.19
CA ALA A 26 -4.59 -9.96 -14.82
C ALA A 26 -3.14 -10.39 -14.57
N ARG A 27 -2.18 -9.72 -15.20
CA ARG A 27 -0.76 -10.03 -14.99
C ARG A 27 -0.32 -9.61 -13.59
N VAL A 28 0.11 -10.56 -12.78
CA VAL A 28 0.69 -10.28 -11.46
C VAL A 28 2.16 -9.92 -11.65
N LEU A 29 2.54 -8.72 -11.22
CA LEU A 29 3.90 -8.21 -11.28
C LEU A 29 4.63 -8.50 -9.97
N LEU A 30 5.89 -8.88 -10.06
CA LEU A 30 6.84 -8.86 -8.96
C LEU A 30 7.57 -7.51 -8.93
N LYS A 31 8.26 -7.22 -7.84
CA LYS A 31 9.03 -5.98 -7.72
C LYS A 31 10.05 -5.84 -8.86
N GLY A 32 9.88 -4.78 -9.64
CA GLY A 32 10.72 -4.43 -10.78
C GLY A 32 10.36 -5.11 -12.10
N ASP A 33 9.27 -5.87 -12.15
CA ASP A 33 8.67 -6.28 -13.41
C ASP A 33 8.09 -5.08 -14.16
N VAL A 34 8.19 -5.12 -15.48
CA VAL A 34 7.63 -4.14 -16.41
C VAL A 34 6.51 -4.77 -17.22
N TYR A 35 5.43 -4.02 -17.41
CA TYR A 35 4.28 -4.38 -18.22
C TYR A 35 4.01 -3.29 -19.26
N THR A 36 3.82 -3.70 -20.51
CA THR A 36 3.39 -2.80 -21.60
C THR A 36 1.89 -3.02 -21.83
N PRO A 37 1.01 -2.05 -21.49
CA PRO A 37 -0.39 -2.09 -21.88
C PRO A 37 -0.57 -2.21 -23.40
N PRO A 38 -1.73 -2.71 -23.88
CA PRO A 38 -2.04 -2.74 -25.32
C PRO A 38 -1.88 -1.35 -25.97
N GLU A 39 -1.40 -1.28 -27.21
CA GLU A 39 -1.12 0.00 -27.90
C GLU A 39 -2.34 0.94 -28.01
N ARG A 40 -3.55 0.38 -27.98
CA ARG A 40 -4.81 1.11 -27.99
C ARG A 40 -5.20 1.73 -26.64
N THR A 41 -4.39 1.55 -25.59
CA THR A 41 -4.72 2.03 -24.24
C THR A 41 -4.62 3.55 -24.19
N GLN A 42 -5.78 4.21 -24.18
CA GLN A 42 -5.86 5.67 -24.12
C GLN A 42 -6.04 6.19 -22.70
N CYS A 43 -6.65 5.38 -21.84
CA CYS A 43 -6.97 5.71 -20.47
C CYS A 43 -6.65 4.51 -19.59
N VAL A 44 -6.18 4.77 -18.38
CA VAL A 44 -5.96 3.72 -17.37
C VAL A 44 -6.53 4.15 -16.04
N GLU A 45 -7.02 3.18 -15.28
CA GLU A 45 -7.50 3.37 -13.93
C GLU A 45 -6.60 2.61 -12.96
N LEU A 46 -5.97 3.34 -12.05
CA LEU A 46 -5.17 2.78 -10.96
C LEU A 46 -6.07 2.66 -9.74
N LEU A 47 -6.39 1.42 -9.39
CA LEU A 47 -7.19 1.09 -8.22
C LEU A 47 -6.25 0.62 -7.11
N GLU A 48 -6.27 1.38 -6.03
CA GLU A 48 -5.48 1.13 -4.83
C GLU A 48 -6.40 0.61 -3.74
N ASP A 49 -6.07 -0.52 -3.15
CA ASP A 49 -6.81 -1.08 -2.02
C ASP A 49 -5.87 -1.42 -0.85
N TRP A 50 -6.34 -1.12 0.35
CA TRP A 50 -5.63 -1.44 1.59
C TRP A 50 -6.59 -1.86 2.70
N ALA A 51 -6.06 -2.60 3.66
CA ALA A 51 -6.75 -2.94 4.88
C ALA A 51 -5.92 -2.54 6.11
N TRP A 52 -6.57 -2.47 7.26
CA TRP A 52 -5.88 -2.24 8.55
C TRP A 52 -6.40 -3.18 9.64
N LYS A 53 -5.58 -3.37 10.68
CA LYS A 53 -6.01 -4.13 11.86
C LYS A 53 -6.89 -3.27 12.75
N SER A 54 -8.08 -3.78 13.09
CA SER A 54 -8.83 -3.30 14.25
C SER A 54 -8.16 -3.85 15.52
N ASN A 55 -7.82 -2.97 16.46
CA ASN A 55 -7.21 -3.38 17.73
C ASN A 55 -8.30 -3.44 18.80
N HIS A 56 -8.55 -4.65 19.33
CA HIS A 56 -9.30 -4.88 20.57
C HIS A 56 -10.64 -4.13 20.68
N GLY A 57 -11.43 -4.08 19.60
CA GLY A 57 -12.75 -3.43 19.60
C GLY A 57 -12.73 -1.90 19.46
N ILE A 58 -11.55 -1.27 19.42
CA ILE A 58 -11.40 0.17 19.17
C ILE A 58 -11.07 0.36 17.69
N GLU A 59 -12.04 0.82 16.91
CA GLU A 59 -11.87 1.16 15.49
C GLU A 59 -11.02 2.43 15.31
N THR A 60 -9.70 2.30 15.39
CA THR A 60 -8.82 3.39 14.93
C THR A 60 -8.65 3.25 13.41
N THR A 61 -9.42 4.04 12.65
CA THR A 61 -9.31 4.08 11.19
C THR A 61 -7.87 4.43 10.79
N ARG A 62 -7.30 3.66 9.85
CA ARG A 62 -5.99 3.95 9.26
C ARG A 62 -6.17 4.47 7.84
N TYR A 63 -5.84 5.73 7.67
CA TYR A 63 -5.86 6.42 6.39
C TYR A 63 -4.53 6.19 5.68
N LEU A 64 -4.63 5.80 4.42
CA LEU A 64 -3.50 5.59 3.53
C LEU A 64 -3.79 6.33 2.25
N ASP A 65 -3.13 7.46 2.04
CA ASP A 65 -3.37 8.34 0.92
C ASP A 65 -2.66 7.82 -0.33
N ALA A 66 -3.44 7.53 -1.39
CA ALA A 66 -2.89 7.35 -2.72
C ALA A 66 -2.61 8.72 -3.37
N SER A 67 -1.51 8.81 -4.10
CA SER A 67 -1.13 10.04 -4.80
C SER A 67 -0.45 9.72 -6.12
N CYS A 68 -0.68 10.59 -7.11
CA CYS A 68 -0.02 10.53 -8.40
C CYS A 68 0.91 11.73 -8.56
N LEU A 69 2.21 11.49 -8.60
CA LEU A 69 3.23 12.51 -8.79
C LEU A 69 3.71 12.50 -10.25
N LEU A 70 3.59 13.63 -10.93
CA LEU A 70 3.92 13.78 -12.35
C LEU A 70 5.30 14.42 -12.53
N PHE A 71 6.11 13.84 -13.40
CA PHE A 71 7.47 14.29 -13.71
C PHE A 71 7.64 14.55 -15.21
N GLY A 72 8.43 15.58 -15.49
CA GLY A 72 8.79 16.00 -16.85
C GLY A 72 9.94 15.20 -17.45
N ALA A 73 10.21 15.43 -18.74
CA ALA A 73 11.37 14.86 -19.42
C ALA A 73 12.72 15.25 -18.79
N ASP A 74 12.79 16.42 -18.14
CA ASP A 74 13.96 16.87 -17.39
C ASP A 74 14.02 16.30 -15.96
N LYS A 75 13.21 15.28 -15.67
CA LYS A 75 13.08 14.63 -14.37
C LYS A 75 12.65 15.59 -13.24
N LYS A 76 12.11 16.76 -13.60
CA LYS A 76 11.56 17.69 -12.61
C LYS A 76 10.15 17.31 -12.24
N PHE A 77 9.87 17.41 -10.95
CA PHE A 77 8.51 17.38 -10.43
C PHE A 77 7.66 18.49 -11.05
N LEU A 78 6.50 18.12 -11.57
CA LEU A 78 5.58 19.05 -12.22
C LEU A 78 4.37 19.37 -11.34
N GLU A 79 3.71 18.33 -10.84
CA GLU A 79 2.43 18.42 -10.13
C GLU A 79 2.15 17.12 -9.36
N VAL A 80 1.35 17.21 -8.29
CA VAL A 80 0.79 16.06 -7.57
C VAL A 80 -0.73 16.12 -7.63
N VAL A 81 -1.36 14.95 -7.83
CA VAL A 81 -2.80 14.75 -7.77
C VAL A 81 -3.10 13.76 -6.64
N ASP A 82 -3.86 14.21 -5.65
CA ASP A 82 -4.13 13.49 -4.40
C ASP A 82 -5.56 13.75 -3.87
N PHE A 83 -5.82 13.41 -2.62
CA PHE A 83 -7.14 13.52 -1.98
C PHE A 83 -7.68 14.97 -1.93
N ASP A 84 -6.79 15.97 -1.81
CA ASP A 84 -7.13 17.39 -1.75
C ASP A 84 -7.16 17.98 -3.18
N ARG A 85 -6.10 17.72 -3.96
CA ARG A 85 -5.92 18.20 -5.34
C ARG A 85 -6.39 17.17 -6.35
N ARG A 86 -7.69 16.92 -6.38
CA ARG A 86 -8.28 15.77 -7.11
C ARG A 86 -8.23 15.81 -8.64
N ARG A 87 -7.76 16.89 -9.25
CA ARG A 87 -7.71 17.02 -10.72
C ARG A 87 -6.44 17.72 -11.13
N SER A 88 -5.75 17.18 -12.12
CA SER A 88 -4.57 17.81 -12.70
C SER A 88 -4.89 19.16 -13.35
N SER A 89 -3.94 20.08 -13.27
CA SER A 89 -4.00 21.38 -13.92
C SER A 89 -3.67 21.31 -15.41
N GLU A 90 -3.80 22.46 -16.08
CA GLU A 90 -3.43 22.61 -17.50
C GLU A 90 -1.90 22.55 -17.74
N LYS A 91 -1.09 22.63 -16.67
CA LYS A 91 0.37 22.55 -16.75
C LYS A 91 0.85 21.19 -17.28
N VAL A 92 0.10 20.13 -16.98
CA VAL A 92 0.48 18.74 -17.29
C VAL A 92 -0.36 18.12 -18.40
N GLY A 93 -1.26 18.87 -19.03
CA GLY A 93 -2.13 18.38 -20.10
C GLY A 93 -3.47 19.11 -20.15
N VAL A 94 -4.51 18.45 -20.66
CA VAL A 94 -5.89 18.92 -20.49
C VAL A 94 -6.22 18.92 -18.99
N ARG A 95 -6.94 19.94 -18.50
CA ARG A 95 -7.38 19.98 -17.10
C ARG A 95 -8.17 18.72 -16.75
N GLY A 96 -7.74 18.01 -15.71
CA GLY A 96 -8.32 16.73 -15.31
C GLY A 96 -7.90 15.54 -16.17
N ALA A 97 -6.77 15.62 -16.89
CA ALA A 97 -6.14 14.45 -17.50
C ALA A 97 -5.75 13.39 -16.45
N VAL A 98 -5.49 13.79 -15.20
CA VAL A 98 -5.45 12.89 -14.04
C VAL A 98 -6.53 13.29 -13.06
N VAL A 99 -7.31 12.32 -12.58
CA VAL A 99 -8.40 12.52 -11.61
C VAL A 99 -8.28 11.54 -10.47
N HIS A 100 -8.30 12.06 -9.25
CA HIS A 100 -8.39 11.28 -8.01
C HIS A 100 -9.84 11.23 -7.52
N SER A 101 -10.32 10.04 -7.14
CA SER A 101 -11.66 9.84 -6.58
C SER A 101 -11.85 10.51 -5.20
N GLY A 102 -10.76 10.59 -4.43
CA GLY A 102 -10.80 10.91 -2.99
C GLY A 102 -11.02 9.64 -2.17
N ASP A 103 -11.03 9.77 -0.85
CA ASP A 103 -11.07 8.63 0.05
C ASP A 103 -12.40 7.89 0.01
N MET A 104 -12.36 6.59 -0.31
CA MET A 104 -13.52 5.70 -0.21
C MET A 104 -13.26 4.64 0.86
N LEU A 105 -13.68 4.95 2.08
CA LEU A 105 -13.49 4.07 3.25
C LEU A 105 -14.72 3.17 3.49
N ARG A 106 -14.45 1.91 3.84
CA ARG A 106 -15.43 0.93 4.29
C ARG A 106 -15.08 0.51 5.73
N HIS A 107 -15.52 1.30 6.70
CA HIS A 107 -15.21 1.10 8.13
C HIS A 107 -15.60 -0.30 8.65
N SER A 108 -16.77 -0.81 8.26
CA SER A 108 -17.30 -2.11 8.73
C SER A 108 -16.43 -3.32 8.39
N VAL A 109 -15.53 -3.17 7.40
CA VAL A 109 -14.60 -4.23 6.98
C VAL A 109 -13.13 -3.78 7.10
N CYS A 110 -12.86 -2.61 7.68
CA CYS A 110 -11.52 -2.04 7.83
C CYS A 110 -10.75 -1.98 6.50
N GLU A 111 -11.41 -1.51 5.44
CA GLU A 111 -10.82 -1.38 4.10
C GLU A 111 -10.96 0.03 3.56
N GLY A 112 -9.99 0.45 2.76
CA GLY A 112 -10.03 1.68 1.99
C GLY A 112 -9.74 1.41 0.52
N VAL A 113 -10.32 2.25 -0.34
CA VAL A 113 -10.07 2.20 -1.78
C VAL A 113 -9.82 3.62 -2.29
N HIS A 114 -8.83 3.74 -3.15
CA HIS A 114 -8.64 4.91 -4.00
C HIS A 114 -8.66 4.51 -5.46
N THR A 115 -9.04 5.46 -6.28
CA THR A 115 -9.02 5.34 -7.73
C THR A 115 -8.41 6.60 -8.31
N ILE A 116 -7.36 6.41 -9.12
CA ILE A 116 -6.71 7.45 -9.90
C ILE A 116 -6.89 7.10 -11.38
N THR A 117 -7.67 7.89 -12.09
CA THR A 117 -7.88 7.75 -13.53
C THR A 117 -6.91 8.65 -14.27
N VAL A 118 -6.19 8.10 -15.26
CA VAL A 118 -5.23 8.81 -16.10
C VAL A 118 -5.64 8.67 -17.55
N GLU A 119 -6.05 9.78 -18.16
CA GLU A 119 -6.27 9.90 -19.60
C GLU A 119 -4.92 10.16 -20.28
N LEU A 120 -4.24 9.09 -20.69
CA LEU A 120 -2.87 9.09 -21.22
C LEU A 120 -2.71 9.96 -22.47
N THR A 121 -3.77 10.04 -23.28
CA THR A 121 -3.81 10.87 -24.50
C THR A 121 -3.98 12.36 -24.22
N SER A 122 -4.52 12.71 -23.05
CA SER A 122 -4.75 14.10 -22.62
C SER A 122 -3.57 14.69 -21.86
N LEU A 123 -2.57 13.88 -21.50
CA LEU A 123 -1.34 14.34 -20.88
C LEU A 123 -0.43 15.05 -21.88
N SER A 124 0.15 16.19 -21.48
CA SER A 124 1.13 16.93 -22.27
C SER A 124 2.32 16.04 -22.66
N PRO A 125 2.90 16.20 -23.87
CA PRO A 125 4.12 15.50 -24.28
C PRO A 125 5.33 15.76 -23.36
N ALA A 126 5.28 16.83 -22.56
CA ALA A 126 6.29 17.14 -21.55
C ALA A 126 6.26 16.16 -20.36
N VAL A 127 5.09 15.58 -20.03
CA VAL A 127 4.94 14.58 -18.97
C VAL A 127 5.47 13.24 -19.44
N ARG A 128 6.47 12.72 -18.72
CA ARG A 128 7.14 11.46 -19.07
C ARG A 128 6.90 10.34 -18.08
N GLU A 129 6.79 10.66 -16.80
CA GLU A 129 6.68 9.65 -15.75
C GLU A 129 5.63 10.09 -14.73
N LEU A 130 4.82 9.13 -14.31
CA LEU A 130 3.86 9.26 -13.22
C LEU A 130 4.25 8.23 -12.18
N PHE A 131 4.38 8.64 -10.92
CA PHE A 131 4.66 7.74 -9.81
C PHE A 131 3.42 7.64 -8.94
N ILE A 132 3.03 6.41 -8.64
CA ILE A 132 1.90 6.12 -7.77
C ILE A 132 2.44 5.75 -6.40
N THR A 133 2.05 6.54 -5.41
CA THR A 133 2.56 6.43 -4.05
C THR A 133 1.40 6.25 -3.09
N MET A 134 1.65 5.50 -2.02
CA MET A 134 0.74 5.37 -0.91
C MET A 134 1.46 5.80 0.36
N SER A 135 0.84 6.67 1.16
CA SER A 135 1.45 7.17 2.39
C SER A 135 0.48 7.22 3.55
N ALA A 136 0.91 6.75 4.72
CA ALA A 136 0.09 6.75 5.91
C ALA A 136 -0.11 8.20 6.40
N TYR A 137 -1.37 8.66 6.44
CA TYR A 137 -1.72 9.99 6.93
C TYR A 137 -1.33 10.17 8.41
N CYS A 138 -1.55 9.12 9.20
CA CYS A 138 -1.14 9.05 10.59
C CYS A 138 -0.52 7.68 10.88
N GLY A 139 0.69 7.67 11.44
CA GLY A 139 1.40 6.44 11.80
C GLY A 139 2.43 5.98 10.77
N ARG A 140 2.58 4.66 10.62
CA ARG A 140 3.65 4.02 9.84
C ARG A 140 3.11 2.86 9.00
N LEU A 141 3.85 2.45 7.98
CA LEU A 141 3.44 1.35 7.09
C LEU A 141 3.25 0.01 7.81
N LYS A 142 3.78 -0.15 9.04
CA LYS A 142 3.54 -1.35 9.87
C LYS A 142 2.05 -1.60 10.17
N ASP A 143 1.26 -0.53 10.23
CA ASP A 143 -0.16 -0.57 10.57
C ASP A 143 -1.06 -0.85 9.35
N ILE A 144 -0.48 -0.82 8.14
CA ILE A 144 -1.16 -1.04 6.87
C ILE A 144 -0.94 -2.48 6.39
N LEU A 145 -2.03 -3.17 6.04
CA LEU A 145 -2.00 -4.54 5.56
C LEU A 145 -2.03 -4.59 4.04
N ARG A 146 -0.97 -5.16 3.46
CA ARG A 146 -0.85 -5.56 2.03
C ARG A 146 -1.42 -4.52 1.06
N PRO A 147 -0.83 -3.31 1.00
CA PRO A 147 -1.23 -2.33 0.00
C PRO A 147 -1.03 -2.90 -1.40
N LYS A 148 -2.00 -2.64 -2.28
CA LYS A 148 -2.05 -3.22 -3.62
C LYS A 148 -2.53 -2.20 -4.64
N VAL A 149 -1.81 -2.14 -5.76
CA VAL A 149 -2.17 -1.36 -6.94
C VAL A 149 -2.63 -2.30 -8.07
N ARG A 150 -3.73 -1.93 -8.72
CA ARG A 150 -4.24 -2.59 -9.94
C ARG A 150 -4.38 -1.57 -11.05
N LEU A 151 -3.81 -1.88 -12.21
CA LEU A 151 -4.07 -1.13 -13.42
C LEU A 151 -5.22 -1.78 -14.17
N LYS A 152 -6.24 -0.98 -14.49
CA LYS A 152 -7.39 -1.41 -15.28
C LYS A 152 -7.52 -0.58 -16.55
N ASP A 153 -8.09 -1.20 -17.56
CA ASP A 153 -8.69 -0.48 -18.68
C ASP A 153 -10.11 -0.05 -18.26
N PRO A 154 -10.40 1.26 -18.11
CA PRO A 154 -11.71 1.72 -17.66
C PRO A 154 -12.83 1.46 -18.68
N ALA A 155 -12.50 1.29 -19.97
CA ALA A 155 -13.51 1.03 -21.00
C ALA A 155 -14.08 -0.39 -20.91
N SER A 156 -13.22 -1.37 -20.63
CA SER A 156 -13.59 -2.79 -20.50
C SER A 156 -13.80 -3.22 -19.05
N GLY A 157 -13.23 -2.51 -18.07
CA GLY A 157 -13.14 -2.91 -16.66
C GLY A 157 -12.11 -4.01 -16.41
N GLU A 158 -11.39 -4.46 -17.44
CA GLU A 158 -10.38 -5.51 -17.34
C GLU A 158 -9.19 -5.04 -16.50
N THR A 159 -8.72 -5.89 -15.58
CA THR A 159 -7.47 -5.63 -14.87
C THR A 159 -6.30 -6.10 -15.74
N LEU A 160 -5.51 -5.15 -16.22
CA LEU A 160 -4.37 -5.38 -17.11
C LEU A 160 -3.19 -5.97 -16.34
N CYS A 161 -2.83 -5.34 -15.23
CA CYS A 161 -1.77 -5.82 -14.34
C CYS A 161 -2.04 -5.43 -12.88
N GLN A 162 -1.38 -6.10 -11.96
CA GLN A 162 -1.47 -5.80 -10.53
C GLN A 162 -0.13 -5.99 -9.84
N TYR A 163 0.15 -5.16 -8.85
CA TYR A 163 1.30 -5.29 -7.96
C TYR A 163 0.82 -5.19 -6.52
N GLU A 164 1.18 -6.18 -5.72
CA GLU A 164 0.94 -6.20 -4.27
C GLU A 164 2.28 -6.06 -3.57
N MET A 165 2.35 -5.18 -2.57
CA MET A 165 3.61 -4.94 -1.86
C MET A 165 4.08 -6.22 -1.17
N GLU A 166 5.32 -6.62 -1.44
CA GLU A 166 5.95 -7.78 -0.81
C GLU A 166 6.04 -7.63 0.71
N GLU A 167 5.97 -8.75 1.44
CA GLU A 167 6.12 -8.72 2.89
C GLU A 167 7.53 -8.27 3.28
N GLN A 168 7.60 -7.20 4.07
CA GLN A 168 8.86 -6.63 4.55
C GLN A 168 9.00 -6.86 6.06
N PRO A 169 10.22 -6.96 6.59
CA PRO A 169 10.44 -7.04 8.03
C PRO A 169 9.73 -5.89 8.75
N ASN A 170 9.10 -6.21 9.88
CA ASN A 170 8.33 -5.20 10.62
C ASN A 170 9.17 -3.97 10.93
N GLU A 171 10.43 -4.12 11.35
CA GLU A 171 11.35 -3.02 11.64
C GLU A 171 11.48 -1.99 10.52
N GLU A 172 11.47 -2.43 9.25
CA GLU A 172 11.54 -1.53 8.10
C GLU A 172 10.21 -0.80 7.92
N ARG A 173 9.10 -1.54 8.03
CA ARG A 173 7.73 -0.98 7.97
C ARG A 173 7.43 -0.03 9.13
N GLU A 174 8.07 -0.19 10.29
CA GLU A 174 7.93 0.72 11.43
C GLU A 174 8.64 2.05 11.19
N ARG A 175 9.70 2.06 10.37
CA ARG A 175 10.43 3.28 10.04
C ARG A 175 9.75 4.05 8.92
N CYS A 176 9.16 3.38 7.93
CA CYS A 176 8.62 4.04 6.74
C CYS A 176 7.18 4.55 6.92
N SER A 177 6.90 5.71 6.32
CA SER A 177 5.55 6.31 6.23
C SER A 177 4.94 6.20 4.83
N SER A 178 5.76 6.00 3.80
CA SER A 178 5.32 5.97 2.39
C SER A 178 5.91 4.79 1.62
N VAL A 179 5.22 4.41 0.55
CA VAL A 179 5.69 3.44 -0.44
C VAL A 179 5.40 3.96 -1.84
N ILE A 180 6.40 3.85 -2.72
CA ILE A 180 6.23 4.06 -4.17
C ILE A 180 5.85 2.71 -4.76
N MET A 181 4.60 2.58 -5.18
CA MET A 181 4.01 1.32 -5.63
C MET A 181 4.46 1.00 -7.05
N CYS A 182 4.26 1.92 -7.97
CA CYS A 182 4.63 1.74 -9.37
C CYS A 182 4.97 3.08 -10.03
N ARG A 183 5.58 2.98 -11.22
CA ARG A 183 5.65 4.11 -12.16
C ARG A 183 4.97 3.75 -13.46
N VAL A 184 4.31 4.73 -14.07
CA VAL A 184 3.77 4.68 -15.42
C VAL A 184 4.58 5.67 -16.26
N PHE A 185 5.27 5.20 -17.30
CA PHE A 185 6.23 6.01 -18.03
C PHE A 185 6.13 5.83 -19.55
N ARG A 186 6.45 6.89 -20.31
CA ARG A 186 6.52 6.81 -21.77
C ARG A 186 7.91 6.35 -22.20
N GLN A 187 7.96 5.35 -23.06
CA GLN A 187 9.21 4.88 -23.65
C GLN A 187 9.82 5.97 -24.56
N GLU A 188 11.09 6.29 -24.34
CA GLU A 188 11.74 7.42 -25.02
C GLU A 188 12.26 7.07 -26.42
N SER A 189 12.71 5.82 -26.62
CA SER A 189 13.39 5.40 -27.84
C SER A 189 13.10 3.93 -28.17
N GLY A 190 13.36 3.57 -29.43
CA GLY A 190 13.15 2.21 -29.94
C GLY A 190 11.85 2.05 -30.70
N PRO A 191 11.52 0.81 -31.13
CA PRO A 191 10.35 0.54 -31.97
C PRO A 191 9.01 0.82 -31.27
N LYS A 192 9.02 0.97 -29.95
CA LYS A 192 7.85 1.27 -29.10
C LYS A 192 7.88 2.69 -28.52
N ALA A 193 8.70 3.60 -29.08
CA ALA A 193 8.80 4.97 -28.59
C ALA A 193 7.42 5.66 -28.56
N GLY A 194 7.09 6.30 -27.44
CA GLY A 194 5.80 6.93 -27.20
C GLY A 194 4.77 6.02 -26.52
N ASN A 195 4.97 4.70 -26.51
CA ASN A 195 4.11 3.78 -25.76
C ASN A 195 4.32 3.97 -24.25
N TRP A 196 3.26 3.74 -23.50
CA TRP A 196 3.30 3.74 -22.05
C TRP A 196 3.68 2.36 -21.54
N GLU A 197 4.42 2.32 -20.44
CA GLU A 197 4.80 1.13 -19.70
C GLU A 197 4.56 1.36 -18.22
N VAL A 198 4.41 0.25 -17.49
CA VAL A 198 4.13 0.24 -16.06
C VAL A 198 5.19 -0.61 -15.40
N GLU A 199 5.85 -0.08 -14.39
CA GLU A 199 6.84 -0.84 -13.63
C GLU A 199 6.45 -0.89 -12.15
N ALA A 200 6.45 -2.08 -11.57
CA ALA A 200 6.32 -2.28 -10.14
C ALA A 200 7.60 -1.82 -9.39
N ILE A 201 7.48 -0.95 -8.38
CA ILE A 201 8.62 -0.38 -7.66
C ILE A 201 8.74 -0.96 -6.24
N GLY A 202 7.69 -0.86 -5.44
CA GLY A 202 7.68 -1.33 -4.04
C GLY A 202 8.80 -0.78 -3.18
N HIS A 203 9.11 0.51 -3.28
CA HIS A 203 10.16 1.15 -2.48
C HIS A 203 9.53 1.91 -1.31
N MET A 204 9.90 1.56 -0.08
CA MET A 204 9.41 2.22 1.14
C MET A 204 10.34 3.35 1.58
N GLY A 205 9.77 4.44 2.10
CA GLY A 205 10.51 5.64 2.49
C GLY A 205 9.77 6.53 3.49
N GLN A 206 10.17 7.80 3.51
CA GLN A 206 9.53 8.86 4.30
C GLN A 206 8.66 9.75 3.42
N GLY A 207 7.95 10.69 4.05
CA GLY A 207 7.02 11.61 3.42
C GLY A 207 5.58 11.10 3.47
N ASP A 208 4.65 12.01 3.23
CA ASP A 208 3.22 11.75 3.23
C ASP A 208 2.46 12.82 2.44
N ALA A 209 1.13 12.79 2.47
CA ALA A 209 0.29 13.71 1.72
C ALA A 209 0.41 15.19 2.18
N ASN A 210 0.97 15.44 3.37
CA ASN A 210 1.28 16.79 3.85
C ASN A 210 2.71 17.23 3.45
N ASP A 211 3.65 16.28 3.30
CA ASP A 211 5.01 16.53 2.84
C ASP A 211 5.53 15.48 1.85
N TYR A 212 5.40 15.77 0.56
CA TYR A 212 5.94 14.97 -0.53
C TYR A 212 7.45 15.16 -0.78
N GLY A 213 8.11 16.11 -0.08
CA GLY A 213 9.52 16.44 -0.31
C GLY A 213 10.44 15.23 -0.30
N PRO A 214 10.38 14.35 0.72
CA PRO A 214 11.19 13.14 0.77
C PRO A 214 10.93 12.16 -0.39
N ILE A 215 9.66 12.00 -0.79
CA ILE A 215 9.25 11.12 -1.89
C ILE A 215 9.80 11.65 -3.23
N ILE A 216 9.60 12.94 -3.49
CA ILE A 216 10.08 13.63 -4.69
C ILE A 216 11.61 13.52 -4.77
N TYR A 217 12.31 13.82 -3.68
CA TYR A 217 13.76 13.74 -3.61
C TYR A 217 14.26 12.34 -3.98
N PHE A 218 13.66 11.30 -3.39
CA PHE A 218 14.03 9.92 -3.68
C PHE A 218 13.82 9.56 -5.16
N ILE A 219 12.68 9.93 -5.74
CA ILE A 219 12.38 9.67 -7.15
C ILE A 219 13.42 10.34 -8.05
N GLN A 220 13.69 11.63 -7.84
CA GLN A 220 14.63 12.39 -8.67
C GLN A 220 16.05 11.88 -8.55
N GLU A 221 16.49 11.52 -7.35
CA GLU A 221 17.83 10.96 -7.15
C GLU A 221 17.96 9.58 -7.81
N THR A 222 16.91 8.75 -7.73
CA THR A 222 16.87 7.45 -8.43
C THR A 222 16.95 7.64 -9.95
N GLN A 223 16.19 8.58 -10.50
CA GLN A 223 16.25 8.93 -11.93
C GLN A 223 17.65 9.40 -12.33
N ARG A 224 18.25 10.32 -11.55
CA ARG A 224 19.61 10.83 -11.79
C ARG A 224 20.66 9.73 -11.80
N MET A 225 20.58 8.80 -10.85
CA MET A 225 21.50 7.66 -10.78
C MET A 225 21.35 6.72 -11.97
N ALA A 226 20.11 6.47 -12.41
CA ALA A 226 19.85 5.67 -13.59
C ALA A 226 20.46 6.28 -14.87
N ASP A 227 20.35 7.60 -15.04
CA ASP A 227 20.93 8.30 -16.20
C ASP A 227 22.46 8.19 -16.23
N VAL A 228 23.11 8.39 -15.06
CA VAL A 228 24.57 8.23 -14.92
C VAL A 228 25.00 6.82 -15.32
N MET A 229 24.25 5.81 -14.89
CA MET A 229 24.57 4.40 -15.13
C MET A 229 24.29 3.96 -16.55
N ALA A 230 23.23 4.47 -17.18
CA ALA A 230 22.96 4.26 -18.60
C ALA A 230 24.09 4.86 -19.46
N SER A 231 24.51 6.10 -19.16
CA SER A 231 25.63 6.77 -19.81
C SER A 231 26.95 6.00 -19.63
N TRP A 232 27.23 5.53 -18.41
CA TRP A 232 28.41 4.70 -18.16
C TRP A 232 28.39 3.39 -18.95
N SER A 233 27.25 2.69 -19.00
CA SER A 233 27.13 1.44 -19.76
C SER A 233 27.37 1.63 -21.26
N MET A 234 26.84 2.71 -21.84
CA MET A 234 27.09 3.06 -23.25
C MET A 234 28.58 3.31 -23.51
N ASN A 235 29.25 4.05 -22.62
CA ASN A 235 30.66 4.40 -22.75
C ASN A 235 31.62 3.20 -22.62
N VAL A 236 31.24 2.15 -21.91
CA VAL A 236 32.08 0.94 -21.70
C VAL A 236 31.83 -0.12 -22.78
N GLY A 237 30.92 0.11 -23.74
CA GLY A 237 30.67 -0.80 -24.87
C GLY A 237 30.14 -2.18 -24.48
N LYS A 238 29.67 -2.33 -23.24
CA LYS A 238 28.99 -3.54 -22.77
C LYS A 238 27.48 -3.36 -22.98
N SER A 239 26.94 -4.02 -23.99
CA SER A 239 25.50 -4.19 -24.20
C SER A 239 24.91 -5.07 -23.09
N LEU A 240 24.76 -4.52 -21.89
CA LEU A 240 23.87 -5.08 -20.88
C LEU A 240 22.46 -4.68 -21.31
N GLY A 241 21.67 -5.65 -21.80
CA GLY A 241 20.30 -5.42 -22.24
C GLY A 241 19.47 -4.70 -21.18
N ASP A 242 18.52 -3.90 -21.64
CA ASP A 242 17.73 -2.90 -20.91
C ASP A 242 17.08 -3.35 -19.57
N LEU A 243 17.01 -4.66 -19.29
CA LEU A 243 16.50 -5.19 -18.02
C LEU A 243 17.49 -5.14 -16.83
N GLY A 244 18.79 -4.96 -17.07
CA GLY A 244 19.81 -5.09 -16.01
C GLY A 244 20.20 -3.79 -15.29
N ILE A 245 20.20 -2.66 -16.01
CA ILE A 245 20.80 -1.41 -15.51
C ILE A 245 19.91 -0.79 -14.44
N TRP A 246 18.59 -0.70 -14.65
CA TRP A 246 17.67 -0.16 -13.67
C TRP A 246 17.60 -1.00 -12.37
N GLN A 247 17.66 -2.33 -12.48
CA GLN A 247 17.71 -3.24 -11.32
C GLN A 247 19.02 -3.14 -10.54
N PHE A 248 20.16 -3.02 -11.23
CA PHE A 248 21.46 -2.80 -10.60
C PHE A 248 21.56 -1.42 -9.94
N CYS A 249 21.02 -0.37 -10.58
CA CYS A 249 20.94 0.98 -10.00
C CYS A 249 20.05 1.00 -8.77
N LYS A 250 18.91 0.28 -8.76
CA LYS A 250 18.06 0.14 -7.58
C LYS A 250 18.77 -0.55 -6.42
N ARG A 251 19.54 -1.63 -6.68
CA ARG A 251 20.32 -2.32 -5.64
C ARG A 251 21.45 -1.47 -5.08
N ALA A 252 22.22 -0.82 -5.96
CA ALA A 252 23.33 0.05 -5.55
C ALA A 252 22.84 1.34 -4.85
N SER A 253 21.71 1.90 -5.29
CA SER A 253 21.07 3.04 -4.64
C SER A 253 20.49 2.64 -3.29
N ALA A 254 19.77 1.52 -3.18
CA ALA A 254 19.25 1.01 -1.92
C ALA A 254 20.37 0.71 -0.90
N GLU A 255 21.50 0.12 -1.31
CA GLU A 255 22.64 -0.13 -0.43
C GLU A 255 23.39 1.15 -0.02
N THR A 256 23.50 2.13 -0.92
CA THR A 256 24.11 3.44 -0.63
C THR A 256 23.21 4.30 0.25
N TRP A 257 21.89 4.22 0.06
CA TRP A 257 20.88 4.89 0.89
C TRP A 257 20.78 4.24 2.28
N LEU A 258 20.81 2.90 2.40
CA LEU A 258 20.89 2.19 3.68
C LEU A 258 22.17 2.56 4.47
N ARG A 259 23.31 2.74 3.78
CA ARG A 259 24.54 3.25 4.40
C ARG A 259 24.43 4.72 4.80
N SER A 260 23.74 5.54 4.01
CA SER A 260 23.45 6.94 4.33
C SER A 260 22.51 7.07 5.54
N LEU A 261 21.50 6.20 5.66
CA LEU A 261 20.60 6.12 6.83
C LEU A 261 21.34 5.71 8.11
N SER A 262 22.36 4.85 8.00
CA SER A 262 23.21 4.45 9.13
C SER A 262 24.23 5.53 9.52
N SER A 263 24.71 6.32 8.54
CA SER A 263 25.65 7.43 8.77
C SER A 263 24.98 8.74 9.20
N SER A 264 23.68 8.92 8.93
CA SER A 264 22.90 10.10 9.31
C SER A 264 22.12 9.90 10.61
N ALA A 265 22.59 9.01 11.50
CA ALA A 265 22.25 9.05 12.91
C ALA A 265 22.97 10.23 13.60
N ALA A 266 22.76 11.44 13.08
CA ALA A 266 22.80 12.62 13.94
C ALA A 266 21.45 12.62 14.66
N ASP A 267 21.51 12.22 15.93
CA ASP A 267 20.40 12.22 16.86
C ASP A 267 19.66 13.57 16.84
N PRO A 268 18.41 13.64 16.34
CA PRO A 268 17.66 14.89 16.29
C PRO A 268 17.21 15.38 17.68
N THR A 269 17.51 14.65 18.77
CA THR A 269 17.17 15.07 20.13
C THR A 269 18.01 16.24 20.66
N LEU A 270 19.09 16.64 19.97
CA LEU A 270 19.99 17.68 20.47
C LEU A 270 19.43 19.13 20.40
N ASN A 271 18.32 19.39 19.69
CA ASN A 271 17.70 20.74 19.60
C ASN A 271 16.15 20.73 19.53
N ALA A 272 15.47 19.67 19.96
CA ALA A 272 14.00 19.63 19.90
C ALA A 272 13.38 20.49 21.03
N GLU A 273 12.49 21.43 20.68
CA GLU A 273 11.65 22.15 21.65
C GLU A 273 10.72 21.18 22.39
N PRO A 274 10.40 21.41 23.68
CA PRO A 274 9.52 20.53 24.43
C PRO A 274 8.12 20.49 23.80
N PRO A 275 7.44 19.34 23.82
CA PRO A 275 6.08 19.24 23.30
C PRO A 275 5.13 20.18 24.07
N VAL A 276 4.12 20.72 23.38
CA VAL A 276 3.16 21.65 23.96
C VAL A 276 1.97 20.87 24.51
N LYS A 277 1.57 21.17 25.75
CA LYS A 277 0.42 20.52 26.41
C LYS A 277 -0.89 20.97 25.73
N PRO A 278 -1.80 20.05 25.37
CA PRO A 278 -3.11 20.42 24.83
C PRO A 278 -3.94 21.18 25.86
N VAL A 279 -4.81 22.08 25.38
CA VAL A 279 -5.68 22.90 26.20
C VAL A 279 -6.93 22.09 26.57
N GLU A 280 -7.25 22.06 27.86
CA GLU A 280 -8.45 21.40 28.36
C GLU A 280 -9.71 22.14 27.85
N PRO A 281 -10.68 21.43 27.27
CA PRO A 281 -11.90 22.06 26.76
C PRO A 281 -12.78 22.59 27.90
N GLY A 282 -13.42 23.74 27.67
CA GLY A 282 -14.37 24.32 28.61
C GLY A 282 -15.73 23.60 28.62
N PRO A 283 -16.55 23.77 29.66
CA PRO A 283 -17.93 23.27 29.68
C PRO A 283 -18.79 23.73 28.49
N GLU A 284 -18.49 24.89 27.92
CA GLU A 284 -19.11 25.50 26.74
C GLU A 284 -18.70 24.85 25.40
N ASP A 285 -17.54 24.19 25.36
CA ASP A 285 -17.05 23.45 24.19
C ASP A 285 -17.70 22.07 24.07
N CYS A 286 -18.33 21.60 25.15
CA CYS A 286 -19.09 20.37 25.19
C CYS A 286 -20.46 20.59 24.52
N CYS A 287 -20.66 20.04 23.32
CA CYS A 287 -21.90 20.25 22.58
C CYS A 287 -23.13 19.55 23.18
N GLN A 288 -22.97 18.78 24.28
CA GLN A 288 -23.99 18.10 25.10
C GLN A 288 -24.99 17.19 24.36
N ASN A 289 -24.98 17.14 23.02
CA ASN A 289 -25.83 16.33 22.17
C ASN A 289 -25.26 16.25 20.73
N SER A 290 -24.84 15.04 20.32
CA SER A 290 -24.73 14.57 18.93
C SER A 290 -23.62 15.14 18.01
N CYS A 291 -22.48 15.57 18.52
CA CYS A 291 -21.29 15.73 17.69
C CYS A 291 -20.70 14.35 17.35
N VAL A 292 -20.19 14.18 16.11
CA VAL A 292 -19.63 12.91 15.61
C VAL A 292 -18.41 12.45 16.43
N GLU A 293 -17.65 13.40 17.00
CA GLU A 293 -16.55 13.14 17.92
C GLU A 293 -16.68 14.05 19.15
N CYS A 294 -16.56 13.49 20.35
CA CYS A 294 -16.64 14.22 21.61
C CYS A 294 -15.36 15.03 21.84
N VAL A 295 -15.48 16.32 22.17
CA VAL A 295 -14.33 17.21 22.44
C VAL A 295 -13.43 16.68 23.57
N TRP A 296 -14.02 15.99 24.56
CA TRP A 296 -13.28 15.36 25.64
C TRP A 296 -12.45 14.17 25.14
N ASN A 297 -12.96 13.40 24.18
CA ASN A 297 -12.22 12.26 23.61
C ASN A 297 -11.00 12.75 22.80
N VAL A 298 -11.15 13.86 22.07
CA VAL A 298 -10.03 14.51 21.36
C VAL A 298 -8.99 14.98 22.36
N TYR A 299 -9.40 15.69 23.41
CA TYR A 299 -8.51 16.19 24.46
C TYR A 299 -7.71 15.07 25.14
N TRP A 300 -8.38 13.98 25.57
CA TRP A 300 -7.69 12.87 26.22
C TRP A 300 -6.71 12.13 25.29
N ARG A 301 -7.03 12.04 23.99
CA ARG A 301 -6.11 11.50 22.97
C ARG A 301 -4.87 12.37 22.82
N GLU A 302 -5.05 13.67 22.64
CA GLU A 302 -3.95 14.63 22.53
C GLU A 302 -3.10 14.67 23.79
N LEU A 303 -3.73 14.55 24.97
CA LEU A 303 -3.02 14.54 26.24
C LEU A 303 -2.13 13.31 26.37
N LYS A 304 -2.62 12.15 25.94
CA LYS A 304 -1.85 10.89 25.91
C LYS A 304 -0.67 10.94 24.94
N GLU A 305 -0.85 11.61 23.80
CA GLU A 305 0.22 11.84 22.83
C GLU A 305 1.27 12.80 23.37
N TYR A 306 0.82 13.89 24.01
CA TYR A 306 1.68 14.84 24.72
C TYR A 306 2.51 14.15 25.81
N GLU A 307 1.90 13.31 26.67
CA GLU A 307 2.63 12.60 27.74
C GLU A 307 3.70 11.64 27.20
N ARG A 308 3.43 10.98 26.07
CA ARG A 308 4.40 10.12 25.39
C ARG A 308 5.52 10.91 24.75
N ALA A 309 5.19 12.01 24.08
CA ALA A 309 6.16 12.91 23.48
C ALA A 309 7.05 13.55 24.55
N LEU A 310 6.46 13.93 25.69
CA LEU A 310 7.18 14.51 26.82
C LEU A 310 8.12 13.49 27.46
N ALA A 311 7.68 12.25 27.67
CA ALA A 311 8.54 11.19 28.18
C ALA A 311 9.72 10.89 27.25
N ALA A 312 9.47 10.86 25.93
CA ALA A 312 10.52 10.69 24.92
C ALA A 312 11.51 11.87 24.92
N TRP A 313 11.02 13.11 25.07
CA TRP A 313 11.84 14.31 25.16
C TRP A 313 12.66 14.39 26.46
N GLU A 314 12.08 13.98 27.59
CA GLU A 314 12.76 13.94 28.91
C GLU A 314 13.70 12.73 29.08
N GLY A 315 13.76 11.81 28.11
CA GLY A 315 14.52 10.56 28.21
C GLY A 315 14.01 9.64 29.33
N ARG A 316 12.73 9.74 29.71
CA ARG A 316 12.09 8.92 30.74
C ARG A 316 11.25 7.83 30.11
N THR A 317 11.10 6.71 30.82
CA THR A 317 10.08 5.72 30.48
C THR A 317 8.70 6.39 30.60
N PRO A 318 7.83 6.29 29.58
CA PRO A 318 6.52 6.92 29.64
C PRO A 318 5.74 6.43 30.87
N PRO A 319 5.10 7.32 31.63
CA PRO A 319 4.22 6.92 32.71
C PRO A 319 3.11 6.02 32.15
N ALA A 320 2.57 5.15 33.00
CA ALA A 320 1.35 4.43 32.64
C ALA A 320 0.30 5.46 32.22
N PRO A 321 -0.38 5.29 31.08
CA PRO A 321 -1.28 6.30 30.56
C PRO A 321 -2.35 6.60 31.62
N ALA A 322 -2.66 7.88 31.81
CA ALA A 322 -3.86 8.26 32.54
C ALA A 322 -5.05 7.50 31.90
N THR A 323 -5.73 6.65 32.68
CA THR A 323 -6.89 5.92 32.19
C THR A 323 -8.03 6.91 32.07
N ASP A 324 -8.59 7.03 30.87
CA ASP A 324 -9.84 7.76 30.66
C ASP A 324 -10.92 7.11 31.55
N PRO A 325 -11.55 7.87 32.47
CA PRO A 325 -12.62 7.35 33.33
C PRO A 325 -13.78 6.73 32.55
N PHE A 326 -14.03 7.19 31.33
CA PHE A 326 -15.06 6.63 30.44
C PHE A 326 -14.62 5.30 29.83
N GLU A 327 -13.37 5.17 29.38
CA GLU A 327 -12.83 3.88 28.95
C GLU A 327 -12.85 2.84 30.08
N GLU A 328 -12.59 3.26 31.32
CA GLU A 328 -12.63 2.36 32.48
C GLU A 328 -14.07 1.92 32.80
N MET A 329 -15.03 2.82 32.65
CA MET A 329 -16.45 2.50 32.77
C MET A 329 -16.93 1.55 31.66
N GLU A 330 -16.53 1.75 30.42
CA GLU A 330 -16.85 0.85 29.30
C GLU A 330 -16.28 -0.55 29.49
N ARG A 331 -15.00 -0.66 29.86
CA ARG A 331 -14.36 -1.96 30.18
C ARG A 331 -15.13 -2.72 31.26
N ARG A 332 -15.67 -2.02 32.25
CA ARG A 332 -16.49 -2.63 33.31
C ARG A 332 -17.82 -3.15 32.75
N LEU A 333 -18.50 -2.37 31.91
CA LEU A 333 -19.77 -2.77 31.29
C LEU A 333 -19.61 -3.97 30.35
N GLU A 334 -18.50 -4.05 29.61
CA GLU A 334 -18.17 -5.18 28.74
C GLU A 334 -17.91 -6.46 29.54
N GLN A 335 -17.14 -6.37 30.63
CA GLN A 335 -16.92 -7.49 31.54
C GLN A 335 -18.23 -8.01 32.13
N GLU A 336 -19.14 -7.11 32.50
CA GLU A 336 -20.47 -7.47 32.96
C GLU A 336 -21.31 -8.15 31.87
N ASP A 337 -21.24 -7.69 30.61
CA ASP A 337 -21.98 -8.32 29.51
C ASP A 337 -21.45 -9.70 29.14
N GLU A 338 -20.12 -9.85 29.10
CA GLU A 338 -19.47 -11.13 28.86
C GLU A 338 -19.80 -12.14 29.98
N GLN A 339 -19.82 -11.68 31.24
CA GLN A 339 -20.25 -12.49 32.37
C GLN A 339 -21.71 -12.93 32.22
N ARG A 340 -22.62 -12.03 31.85
CA ARG A 340 -24.03 -12.37 31.58
C ARG A 340 -24.19 -13.40 30.46
N ARG A 341 -23.43 -13.25 29.36
CA ARG A 341 -23.46 -14.20 28.23
C ARG A 341 -22.91 -15.57 28.63
N ALA A 342 -21.83 -15.61 29.42
CA ALA A 342 -21.26 -16.84 29.93
C ALA A 342 -22.23 -17.58 30.88
N GLU A 343 -22.91 -16.84 31.76
CA GLU A 343 -23.94 -17.39 32.66
C GLU A 343 -25.13 -17.96 31.86
N ALA A 344 -25.62 -17.24 30.85
CA ALA A 344 -26.69 -17.71 29.97
C ALA A 344 -26.29 -18.97 29.19
N ALA A 345 -25.07 -19.02 28.66
CA ALA A 345 -24.54 -20.18 27.96
C ALA A 345 -24.37 -21.41 28.87
N GLN A 346 -24.07 -21.20 30.15
CA GLN A 346 -23.96 -22.27 31.13
C GLN A 346 -25.33 -22.86 31.51
N GLN A 347 -26.39 -22.04 31.52
CA GLN A 347 -27.77 -22.46 31.81
C GLN A 347 -28.42 -23.25 30.65
N LEU A 348 -27.96 -23.07 29.41
CA LEU A 348 -28.46 -23.78 28.22
C LEU A 348 -27.81 -25.16 27.97
N ARG A 349 -26.97 -25.66 28.89
CA ARG A 349 -26.33 -26.98 28.73
C ARG A 349 -27.35 -28.12 28.82
N PRO A 350 -27.50 -28.98 27.78
CA PRO A 350 -28.46 -30.08 27.82
C PRO A 350 -28.07 -31.14 28.85
N ALA A 351 -29.07 -31.67 29.56
CA ALA A 351 -28.89 -32.71 30.58
C ALA A 351 -28.24 -33.97 29.98
N LYS A 352 -27.31 -34.57 30.75
CA LYS A 352 -26.61 -35.81 30.38
C LYS A 352 -27.61 -36.90 29.96
N PRO A 353 -27.43 -37.57 28.80
CA PRO A 353 -28.32 -38.68 28.43
C PRO A 353 -28.16 -39.84 29.41
N MET A 354 -29.26 -40.29 30.00
CA MET A 354 -29.30 -41.51 30.82
C MET A 354 -28.93 -42.72 29.96
N ARG A 355 -27.88 -43.45 30.37
CA ARG A 355 -27.51 -44.73 29.76
C ARG A 355 -28.60 -45.79 30.01
N PRO A 356 -29.05 -46.55 29.01
CA PRO A 356 -29.93 -47.69 29.24
C PRO A 356 -29.16 -48.82 29.92
N LYS A 357 -29.76 -49.40 30.97
CA LYS A 357 -29.24 -50.60 31.65
C LYS A 357 -29.45 -51.81 30.75
N VAL A 358 -28.38 -52.41 30.25
CA VAL A 358 -28.42 -53.71 29.56
C VAL A 358 -28.38 -54.81 30.63
N SER A 359 -29.45 -55.60 30.71
CA SER A 359 -29.51 -56.80 31.55
C SER A 359 -28.83 -57.96 30.82
N HIS A 360 -27.68 -58.41 31.32
CA HIS A 360 -27.04 -59.66 30.89
C HIS A 360 -27.70 -60.85 31.58
N THR A 361 -28.43 -61.67 30.82
CA THR A 361 -28.65 -63.09 31.14
C THR A 361 -27.88 -63.89 30.10
N GLY A 362 -26.67 -64.30 30.44
CA GLY A 362 -25.88 -65.25 29.66
C GLY A 362 -25.69 -66.51 30.48
N GLU A 363 -26.44 -67.56 30.16
CA GLU A 363 -26.11 -68.92 30.57
C GLU A 363 -25.16 -69.55 29.57
N SER A 364 -24.17 -70.22 30.17
CA SER A 364 -23.09 -71.06 29.67
C SER A 364 -23.41 -71.95 28.47
N TYR A 365 -22.39 -72.34 27.69
CA TYR A 365 -21.96 -73.75 27.65
C TYR A 365 -20.52 -73.91 27.11
N LEU A 366 -19.89 -74.95 27.65
CA LEU A 366 -18.48 -75.30 27.63
C LEU A 366 -17.97 -75.93 26.32
N VAL A 367 -16.69 -75.68 26.11
CA VAL A 367 -15.68 -76.40 25.33
C VAL A 367 -15.86 -77.93 25.32
N ARG A 368 -15.81 -78.52 24.12
CA ARG A 368 -14.92 -79.65 23.80
C ARG A 368 -14.51 -79.61 22.34
#